data_AF-A0A937MSN5-F1
#
_entry.id   AF-A0A937MSN5-F1
#
_cell.length_a   1.000
_cell.length_b   1.000
_cell.length_c   1.000
_cell.angle_alpha   90.00
_cell.angle_beta   90.00
_cell.angle_gamma   90.00
#
_symmetry.space_group_name_H-M   'P 1'
#
loop_
_entity.id
_entity.type
_entity.pdbx_description
1 polymer ?
#
loop_
_entity_poly.entity_id
_entity_poly.type
_entity_poly.pdbx_seq_one_letter_code
_entity_poly.pdbx_strand_id
1 'polypeptide(L)'
;MNPVKNNSGFTLTEVLIAAVIVVAGIMAYLMVSGNVIGQNAQSKKKTIAVTLAQDRVESIKNTALTVSLDGADGLASPTESAGVWTANATGEVVDATGTAGTADDIYTRTWTITEHATLAEFYTVAVTVTWDGSKTITLDTLISQ
;
A
#
# COMPACT_ATOMS: atom_id res chain seq x y z
N MET A 1 63.94 39.01 -6.91
CA MET A 1 63.51 38.34 -8.16
C MET A 1 62.08 37.87 -7.93
N ASN A 2 61.11 38.40 -8.67
CA ASN A 2 59.70 38.08 -8.48
C ASN A 2 59.31 36.98 -9.49
N PRO A 3 58.74 35.84 -9.08
CA PRO A 3 58.33 34.81 -10.05
C PRO A 3 57.13 35.30 -10.86
N VAL A 4 57.23 35.18 -12.19
CA VAL A 4 56.15 35.49 -13.13
C VAL A 4 55.01 34.49 -12.89
N LYS A 5 53.81 34.98 -12.56
CA LYS A 5 52.62 34.13 -12.39
C LYS A 5 52.15 33.63 -13.76
N ASN A 6 52.07 32.31 -13.91
CA ASN A 6 51.54 31.65 -15.10
C ASN A 6 50.01 31.73 -15.11
N ASN A 7 49.44 32.65 -15.90
CA ASN A 7 47.99 32.79 -16.09
C ASN A 7 47.53 31.91 -17.27
N SER A 8 47.46 30.59 -17.07
CA SER A 8 46.85 29.68 -18.03
C SER A 8 45.32 29.80 -17.92
N GLY A 9 44.70 30.54 -18.83
CA GLY A 9 43.24 30.60 -18.96
C GLY A 9 42.66 29.34 -19.61
N PHE A 10 41.34 29.17 -19.53
CA PHE A 10 40.64 28.05 -20.18
C PHE A 10 40.60 28.21 -21.70
N THR A 11 40.79 27.11 -22.42
CA THR A 11 40.55 27.07 -23.88
C THR A 11 39.05 26.99 -24.18
N LEU A 12 38.64 27.50 -25.34
CA LEU A 12 37.24 27.43 -25.77
C LEU A 12 36.73 25.98 -25.85
N THR A 13 37.58 25.06 -26.29
CA THR A 13 37.26 23.63 -26.37
C THR A 13 37.02 23.01 -25.00
N GLU A 14 37.81 23.36 -23.98
CA GLU A 14 37.57 22.89 -22.60
C GLU A 14 36.25 23.40 -22.05
N VAL A 15 35.91 24.67 -22.31
CA VAL A 15 34.62 25.23 -21.90
C VAL A 15 33.46 24.49 -22.58
N LEU A 16 33.59 24.16 -23.88
CA LEU A 16 32.59 23.40 -24.62
C LEU A 16 32.45 21.96 -24.09
N ILE A 17 33.56 21.27 -23.83
CA ILE A 17 33.54 19.91 -23.26
C ILE A 17 32.93 19.93 -21.86
N ALA A 18 33.31 20.90 -21.01
CA ALA A 18 32.75 21.05 -19.66
C ALA A 18 31.24 21.32 -19.71
N ALA A 19 30.77 22.19 -20.62
CA ALA A 19 29.36 22.47 -20.80
C ALA A 19 28.57 21.20 -21.20
N VAL A 20 29.11 20.38 -22.11
CA VAL A 20 28.49 19.10 -22.51
C VAL A 20 28.39 18.13 -21.32
N ILE A 21 29.45 18.01 -20.51
CA ILE A 21 29.45 17.14 -19.33
C ILE A 21 28.41 17.60 -18.30
N VAL A 22 28.27 18.91 -18.07
CA VAL A 22 27.28 19.47 -17.14
C VAL A 22 25.86 19.18 -17.62
N VAL A 23 25.56 19.40 -18.91
CA VAL A 23 24.23 19.10 -19.47
C VAL A 23 23.92 17.60 -19.37
N ALA A 24 24.88 16.73 -19.71
CA ALA A 24 24.71 15.29 -19.56
C ALA A 24 24.45 14.87 -18.09
N GLY A 25 25.18 15.47 -17.14
CA GLY A 25 25.01 15.21 -15.70
C GLY A 25 23.63 15.63 -15.18
N ILE A 26 23.12 16.79 -15.59
CA ILE A 26 21.78 17.26 -15.20
C ILE A 26 20.71 16.31 -15.76
N MET A 27 20.84 15.87 -17.01
CA MET A 27 19.89 14.94 -17.62
C MET A 27 19.86 13.58 -16.90
N ALA A 28 21.03 13.05 -16.54
CA ALA A 28 21.11 11.81 -15.76
C ALA A 28 20.41 11.95 -14.40
N TYR A 29 20.59 13.07 -13.70
CA TYR A 29 19.93 13.34 -12.42
C TYR A 29 18.40 13.44 -12.53
N LEU A 30 17.89 14.10 -13.58
CA LEU A 30 16.46 14.26 -13.80
C LEU A 30 15.73 12.91 -14.02
N MET A 31 16.38 11.94 -14.66
CA MET A 31 15.80 10.61 -14.83
C MET A 31 15.68 9.85 -13.50
N VAL A 32 16.66 10.01 -12.61
CA VAL A 32 16.64 9.37 -11.28
C VAL A 32 15.57 10.00 -10.38
N SER A 33 15.42 11.33 -10.41
CA SER A 33 14.47 12.02 -9.54
C SER A 33 13.01 11.68 -9.85
N GLY A 34 12.64 11.58 -11.13
CA GLY A 34 11.29 11.19 -11.55
C GLY A 34 10.90 9.78 -11.08
N ASN A 35 11.84 8.84 -11.15
CA ASN A 35 11.65 7.46 -10.71
C ASN A 35 11.48 7.35 -9.19
N VAL A 36 12.21 8.15 -8.41
CA VAL A 36 12.10 8.15 -6.94
C VAL A 36 10.75 8.70 -6.49
N ILE A 37 10.27 9.78 -7.11
CA ILE A 37 8.96 10.37 -6.78
C ILE A 37 7.82 9.39 -7.07
N GLY A 38 7.85 8.75 -8.25
CA GLY A 38 6.86 7.73 -8.61
C GLY A 38 6.88 6.53 -7.66
N GLN A 39 8.07 6.04 -7.29
CA GLN A 39 8.21 4.94 -6.33
C GLN A 39 7.71 5.33 -4.92
N ASN A 40 7.99 6.55 -4.46
CA ASN A 40 7.51 7.01 -3.16
C ASN A 40 5.97 7.09 -3.11
N ALA A 41 5.33 7.55 -4.19
CA ALA A 41 3.88 7.56 -4.27
C ALA A 41 3.30 6.13 -4.18
N GLN A 42 3.91 5.17 -4.86
CA GLN A 42 3.51 3.76 -4.81
C GLN A 42 3.73 3.15 -3.41
N SER A 43 4.86 3.44 -2.77
CA SER A 43 5.15 3.02 -1.40
C SER A 43 4.12 3.58 -0.42
N LYS A 44 3.73 4.85 -0.55
CA LYS A 44 2.69 5.46 0.27
C LYS A 44 1.35 4.74 0.13
N LYS A 45 0.92 4.41 -1.10
CA LYS A 45 -0.33 3.66 -1.32
C LYS A 45 -0.30 2.28 -0.66
N LYS A 46 0.82 1.57 -0.77
CA LYS A 46 1.00 0.27 -0.11
C LYS A 46 0.93 0.39 1.41
N THR A 47 1.57 1.41 1.99
CA THR A 47 1.49 1.65 3.45
C THR A 47 0.05 1.90 3.89
N ILE A 48 -0.71 2.71 3.15
CA ILE A 48 -2.14 2.94 3.43
C ILE A 48 -2.91 1.61 3.34
N ALA A 49 -2.70 0.81 2.30
CA ALA A 49 -3.37 -0.48 2.15
C ALA A 49 -3.09 -1.44 3.33
N VAL A 50 -1.86 -1.44 3.86
CA VAL A 50 -1.52 -2.22 5.07
C VAL A 50 -2.29 -1.71 6.29
N THR A 51 -2.34 -0.40 6.52
CA THR A 51 -3.11 0.18 7.63
C THR A 51 -4.59 -0.16 7.50
N LEU A 52 -5.17 -0.02 6.31
CA LEU A 52 -6.57 -0.37 6.05
C LEU A 52 -6.86 -1.86 6.31
N ALA A 53 -5.92 -2.74 5.98
CA ALA A 53 -6.04 -4.17 6.27
C ALA A 53 -5.98 -4.44 7.77
N GLN A 54 -5.04 -3.80 8.48
CA GLN A 54 -4.88 -3.91 9.93
C GLN A 54 -6.12 -3.42 10.67
N ASP A 55 -6.67 -2.27 10.27
CA ASP A 55 -7.88 -1.71 10.87
C ASP A 55 -9.07 -2.66 10.72
N ARG A 56 -9.19 -3.30 9.55
CA ARG A 56 -10.28 -4.27 9.34
C ARG A 56 -10.07 -5.56 10.12
N VAL A 57 -8.83 -6.07 10.21
CA VAL A 57 -8.51 -7.20 11.10
C VAL A 57 -8.91 -6.88 12.54
N GLU A 58 -8.57 -5.70 13.03
CA GLU A 58 -8.89 -5.26 14.38
C GLU A 58 -10.40 -5.11 14.59
N SER A 59 -11.12 -4.59 13.59
CA SER A 59 -12.59 -4.53 13.62
C SER A 59 -13.20 -5.92 13.76
N ILE A 60 -12.72 -6.92 12.99
CA ILE A 60 -13.25 -8.29 13.05
C ILE A 60 -12.93 -8.93 14.40
N LYS A 61 -11.72 -8.70 14.95
CA LYS A 61 -11.36 -9.14 16.30
C LYS A 61 -12.30 -8.57 17.34
N ASN A 62 -12.61 -7.28 17.27
CA ASN A 62 -13.55 -6.64 18.19
C ASN A 62 -14.97 -7.22 18.05
N THR A 63 -15.44 -7.51 16.85
CA THR A 63 -16.72 -8.21 16.63
C THR A 63 -16.73 -9.60 17.27
N ALA A 64 -15.64 -10.36 17.14
CA ALA A 64 -15.51 -11.71 17.70
C ALA A 64 -15.56 -11.75 19.24
N LEU A 65 -15.30 -10.63 19.92
CA LEU A 65 -15.42 -10.54 21.39
C LEU A 65 -16.88 -10.58 21.85
N THR A 66 -17.83 -10.22 20.98
CA THR A 66 -19.24 -10.06 21.35
C THR A 66 -20.19 -10.94 20.53
N VAL A 67 -19.75 -11.46 19.38
CA VAL A 67 -20.58 -12.25 18.47
C VAL A 67 -19.82 -13.47 17.95
N SER A 68 -20.54 -14.59 17.79
CA SER A 68 -20.01 -15.82 17.18
C SER A 68 -19.70 -15.65 15.69
N LEU A 69 -18.53 -16.15 15.27
CA LEU A 69 -18.03 -16.11 13.90
C LEU A 69 -18.54 -17.27 13.03
N ASP A 70 -19.17 -18.29 13.62
CA ASP A 70 -19.66 -19.49 12.92
C ASP A 70 -20.54 -19.15 11.71
N GLY A 71 -21.42 -18.14 11.86
CA GLY A 71 -22.32 -17.70 10.80
C GLY A 71 -21.65 -16.92 9.66
N ALA A 72 -20.38 -16.56 9.81
CA ALA A 72 -19.59 -15.87 8.80
C ALA A 72 -18.91 -16.83 7.81
N ASP A 73 -18.81 -18.13 8.14
CA ASP A 73 -18.05 -19.08 7.34
C ASP A 73 -18.63 -19.27 5.93
N GLY A 74 -17.75 -19.29 4.94
CA GLY A 74 -18.08 -19.41 3.52
C GLY A 74 -18.68 -18.15 2.89
N LEU A 75 -18.92 -17.09 3.65
CA LEU A 75 -19.41 -15.82 3.12
C LEU A 75 -18.27 -14.94 2.63
N ALA A 76 -18.50 -14.22 1.52
CA ALA A 76 -17.56 -13.23 1.01
C ALA A 76 -17.74 -11.90 1.74
N SER A 77 -16.66 -11.37 2.33
CA SER A 77 -16.63 -10.15 3.15
C SER A 77 -17.84 -10.03 4.10
N PRO A 78 -18.01 -11.00 5.02
CA PRO A 78 -19.17 -11.04 5.89
C PRO A 78 -19.23 -9.88 6.87
N THR A 79 -20.41 -9.29 7.04
CA THR A 79 -20.70 -8.29 8.08
C THR A 79 -21.85 -8.77 8.94
N GLU A 80 -21.68 -8.61 10.26
CA GLU A 80 -22.68 -8.95 11.26
C GLU A 80 -23.52 -7.72 11.61
N SER A 81 -24.82 -7.92 11.74
CA SER A 81 -25.73 -6.94 12.32
C SER A 81 -26.89 -7.64 13.02
N ALA A 82 -27.06 -7.37 14.31
CA ALA A 82 -28.17 -7.87 15.12
C ALA A 82 -28.35 -9.41 15.09
N GLY A 83 -27.24 -10.13 15.12
CA GLY A 83 -27.16 -11.60 15.09
C GLY A 83 -27.22 -12.22 13.70
N VAL A 84 -27.23 -11.42 12.64
CA VAL A 84 -27.33 -11.89 11.26
C VAL A 84 -26.07 -11.55 10.48
N TRP A 85 -25.47 -12.58 9.87
CA TRP A 85 -24.34 -12.44 8.96
C TRP A 85 -24.84 -12.27 7.52
N THR A 86 -24.27 -11.29 6.82
CA THR A 86 -24.60 -11.01 5.42
C THR A 86 -23.32 -10.92 4.59
N ALA A 87 -23.34 -11.52 3.40
CA ALA A 87 -22.23 -11.46 2.45
C ALA A 87 -22.22 -10.13 1.70
N ASN A 88 -21.03 -9.56 1.54
CA ASN A 88 -20.75 -8.48 0.62
C ASN A 88 -19.68 -8.95 -0.39
N ALA A 89 -20.15 -9.55 -1.50
CA ALA A 89 -19.26 -10.14 -2.50
C ALA A 89 -18.29 -9.14 -3.15
N THR A 90 -18.65 -7.86 -3.19
CA THR A 90 -17.81 -6.79 -3.75
C THR A 90 -16.84 -6.19 -2.74
N GLY A 91 -16.99 -6.51 -1.45
CA GLY A 91 -16.25 -5.87 -0.38
C GLY A 91 -16.63 -4.40 -0.17
N GLU A 92 -15.73 -3.66 0.47
CA GLU A 92 -15.92 -2.25 0.80
C GLU A 92 -14.93 -1.39 0.01
N VAL A 93 -15.46 -0.46 -0.80
CA VAL A 93 -14.66 0.62 -1.36
C VAL A 93 -14.42 1.65 -0.27
N VAL A 94 -13.17 2.02 -0.05
CA VAL A 94 -12.77 2.95 1.01
C VAL A 94 -11.78 3.99 0.53
N ASP A 95 -11.83 5.15 1.16
CA ASP A 95 -10.81 6.18 0.98
C ASP A 95 -9.50 5.84 1.73
N ALA A 96 -8.51 6.72 1.62
CA ALA A 96 -7.22 6.56 2.29
C ALA A 96 -7.29 6.63 3.84
N THR A 97 -8.43 6.99 4.41
CA THR A 97 -8.69 7.07 5.85
C THR A 97 -9.48 5.88 6.39
N GLY A 98 -9.95 4.99 5.50
CA GLY A 98 -10.76 3.83 5.86
C GLY A 98 -12.26 4.12 5.99
N THR A 99 -12.69 5.31 5.58
CA THR A 99 -14.10 5.69 5.48
C THR A 99 -14.70 5.14 4.20
N ALA A 100 -16.02 4.92 4.17
CA ALA A 100 -16.73 4.52 2.96
C ALA A 100 -16.40 5.47 1.81
N GLY A 101 -15.84 4.89 0.74
CA GLY A 101 -15.40 5.61 -0.44
C GLY A 101 -16.49 5.74 -1.50
N THR A 102 -16.09 6.36 -2.60
CA THR A 102 -16.87 6.53 -3.83
C THR A 102 -16.31 5.62 -4.93
N ALA A 103 -16.96 5.56 -6.09
CA ALA A 103 -16.48 4.78 -7.23
C ALA A 103 -15.10 5.23 -7.76
N ASP A 104 -14.67 6.45 -7.42
CA ASP A 104 -13.37 7.01 -7.83
C ASP A 104 -12.23 6.65 -6.87
N ASP A 105 -12.55 6.09 -5.70
CA ASP A 105 -11.55 5.67 -4.73
C ASP A 105 -10.83 4.39 -5.18
N ILE A 106 -9.54 4.33 -4.85
CA ILE A 106 -8.67 3.29 -5.38
C ILE A 106 -8.56 2.07 -4.48
N TYR A 107 -9.03 2.11 -3.23
CA TYR A 107 -8.88 1.00 -2.29
C TYR A 107 -10.18 0.22 -2.16
N THR A 108 -10.08 -1.11 -2.24
CA THR A 108 -11.20 -2.01 -1.93
C THR A 108 -10.74 -3.07 -0.94
N ARG A 109 -11.46 -3.21 0.17
CA ARG A 109 -11.19 -4.21 1.20
C ARG A 109 -12.16 -5.38 1.04
N THR A 110 -11.64 -6.58 1.10
CA THR A 110 -12.40 -7.83 1.15
C THR A 110 -11.85 -8.69 2.26
N TRP A 111 -12.66 -9.59 2.80
CA TRP A 111 -12.17 -10.51 3.83
C TRP A 111 -12.92 -11.84 3.80
N THR A 112 -12.30 -12.85 4.37
CA THR A 112 -12.92 -14.15 4.66
C THR A 112 -12.73 -14.48 6.12
N ILE A 113 -13.72 -15.16 6.69
CA ILE A 113 -13.67 -15.72 8.03
C ILE A 113 -14.05 -17.18 7.84
N THR A 114 -13.16 -18.11 8.18
CA THR A 114 -13.36 -19.54 7.93
C THR A 114 -12.86 -20.33 9.11
N GLU A 115 -13.56 -21.41 9.49
CA GLU A 115 -13.07 -22.31 10.53
C GLU A 115 -11.65 -22.80 10.18
N HIS A 116 -10.77 -22.84 11.18
CA HIS A 116 -9.43 -23.32 10.98
C HIS A 116 -9.45 -24.85 10.83
N ALA A 117 -8.88 -25.35 9.72
CA ALA A 117 -9.02 -26.73 9.31
C ALA A 117 -8.55 -27.79 10.32
N THR A 118 -7.64 -27.44 11.24
CA THR A 118 -7.02 -28.38 12.19
C THR A 118 -7.08 -27.94 13.65
N LEU A 119 -7.47 -26.69 13.93
CA LEU A 119 -7.50 -26.15 15.28
C LEU A 119 -8.96 -25.86 15.59
N ALA A 120 -9.57 -26.70 16.42
CA ALA A 120 -10.91 -26.44 16.94
C ALA A 120 -10.92 -25.09 17.65
N GLU A 121 -12.05 -24.37 17.60
CA GLU A 121 -12.23 -23.06 18.27
C GLU A 121 -11.34 -21.95 17.71
N PHE A 122 -10.78 -22.12 16.50
CA PHE A 122 -10.06 -21.06 15.80
C PHE A 122 -10.69 -20.77 14.45
N TYR A 123 -10.75 -19.48 14.12
CA TYR A 123 -11.11 -18.97 12.82
C TYR A 123 -9.89 -18.35 12.14
N THR A 124 -9.71 -18.66 10.86
CA THR A 124 -8.76 -17.97 9.99
C THR A 124 -9.45 -16.76 9.39
N VAL A 125 -8.91 -15.58 9.66
CA VAL A 125 -9.36 -14.33 9.06
C VAL A 125 -8.30 -13.83 8.09
N ALA A 126 -8.67 -13.74 6.82
CA ALA A 126 -7.82 -13.20 5.76
C ALA A 126 -8.43 -11.90 5.25
N VAL A 127 -7.75 -10.77 5.45
CA VAL A 127 -8.19 -9.45 4.96
C VAL A 127 -7.32 -9.07 3.77
N THR A 128 -7.94 -8.85 2.62
CA THR A 128 -7.27 -8.44 1.39
C THR A 128 -7.66 -7.01 1.00
N VAL A 129 -6.66 -6.15 0.79
CA VAL A 129 -6.85 -4.81 0.23
C VAL A 129 -6.28 -4.76 -1.17
N THR A 130 -7.15 -4.41 -2.12
CA THR A 130 -6.80 -4.15 -3.52
C THR A 130 -6.66 -2.66 -3.74
N TRP A 131 -5.66 -2.24 -4.51
CA TRP A 131 -5.56 -0.86 -5.00
C TRP A 131 -5.01 -0.74 -6.41
N ASP A 132 -5.28 0.40 -7.05
CA ASP A 132 -4.94 0.65 -8.46
C ASP A 132 -5.43 -0.51 -9.37
N GLY A 133 -6.56 -1.12 -9.03
CA GLY A 133 -7.24 -2.20 -9.75
C GLY A 133 -6.58 -3.59 -9.72
N SER A 134 -5.31 -3.72 -9.32
CA SER A 134 -4.58 -4.99 -9.43
C SER A 134 -3.56 -5.27 -8.31
N LYS A 135 -3.11 -4.25 -7.59
CA LYS A 135 -2.13 -4.43 -6.52
C LYS A 135 -2.85 -4.90 -5.28
N THR A 136 -2.29 -5.88 -4.59
CA THR A 136 -2.94 -6.49 -3.42
C THR A 136 -1.98 -6.62 -2.27
N ILE A 137 -2.56 -6.60 -1.07
CA ILE A 137 -1.93 -7.07 0.16
C ILE A 137 -2.97 -7.87 0.93
N THR A 138 -2.55 -8.98 1.53
CA THR A 138 -3.39 -9.82 2.38
C THR A 138 -2.74 -9.95 3.75
N LEU A 139 -3.53 -9.76 4.80
CA LEU A 139 -3.13 -10.02 6.18
C LEU A 139 -3.98 -11.17 6.72
N ASP A 140 -3.29 -12.20 7.18
CA ASP A 140 -3.91 -13.38 7.79
C ASP A 140 -3.72 -13.33 9.31
N THR A 141 -4.76 -13.71 10.04
CA THR A 141 -4.72 -13.84 11.48
C THR A 141 -5.60 -15.00 11.95
N LEU A 142 -5.30 -15.49 13.14
CA LEU A 142 -6.15 -16.47 13.84
C LEU A 142 -6.90 -15.76 14.96
N ILE A 143 -8.18 -16.05 15.08
CA ILE A 143 -9.04 -15.60 16.17
C ILE A 143 -9.55 -16.84 16.88
N SER A 144 -9.35 -16.92 18.19
CA SER A 144 -9.92 -17.99 19.02
C SER A 144 -11.32 -17.61 19.49
N GLN A 145 -12.27 -18.54 19.41
CA GLN A 145 -13.62 -18.38 19.94
C GLN A 145 -14.20 -19.71 20.38
#